data_AF-A0A0F9J9P3-F1
#
_entry.id   AF-A0A0F9J9P3-F1
#
_cell.length_a   1.000
_cell.length_b   1.000
_cell.length_c   1.000
_cell.angle_alpha   90.00
_cell.angle_beta   90.00
_cell.angle_gamma   90.00
#
_symmetry.space_group_name_H-M   'P 1'
#
loop_
_entity.id
_entity.type
_entity.pdbx_description
1 polymer ?
#
loop_
_entity_poly.entity_id
_entity_poly.type
_entity_poly.pdbx_seq_one_letter_code
_entity_poly.pdbx_strand_id
1 'polypeptide(L)'
;MPETIIPELSQHLVRVKALHDDFLQRGYGEVELPYALFRKYPNEGREWAWQYVFPAKNISTDPRTGARRRHHIHESVLQRAVKYAVRLSGILKHVGCHTMRHYAASRIMPGEAGCYEIRSCII
;
A
#
# COMPACT_ATOMS: atom_id res chain seq x y z
N MET A 1 16.89 2.15 0.49
CA MET A 1 15.78 2.44 -0.45
C MET A 1 16.37 3.21 -1.63
N PRO A 2 15.96 2.98 -2.88
CA PRO A 2 16.52 3.71 -4.02
C PRO A 2 16.26 5.21 -3.89
N GLU A 3 17.30 6.02 -4.05
CA GLU A 3 17.20 7.48 -3.91
C GLU A 3 16.32 8.12 -4.98
N THR A 4 16.17 7.45 -6.12
CA THR A 4 15.38 7.90 -7.27
C THR A 4 13.87 8.04 -6.99
N ILE A 5 13.32 7.28 -6.04
CA ILE A 5 11.88 7.26 -5.74
C ILE A 5 11.51 8.25 -4.62
N ILE A 6 12.51 8.71 -3.85
CA ILE A 6 12.31 9.66 -2.74
C ILE A 6 11.49 10.89 -3.16
N PRO A 7 11.82 11.63 -4.26
CA PRO A 7 11.07 12.83 -4.62
C PRO A 7 9.59 12.55 -4.94
N GLU A 8 9.31 11.47 -5.66
CA GLU A 8 7.95 11.06 -6.03
C GLU A 8 7.14 10.65 -4.80
N LEU A 9 7.76 9.92 -3.88
CA LEU A 9 7.14 9.51 -2.63
C LEU A 9 6.87 10.70 -1.72
N SER A 10 7.80 11.66 -1.61
CA SER A 10 7.59 12.89 -0.84
C SER A 10 6.41 13.71 -1.39
N GLN A 11 6.31 13.88 -2.71
CA GLN A 11 5.17 14.55 -3.33
C GLN A 11 3.85 13.80 -3.10
N HIS A 12 3.89 12.47 -3.14
CA HIS A 12 2.74 11.64 -2.79
C HIS A 12 2.29 11.84 -1.34
N LEU A 13 3.23 11.82 -0.38
CA LEU A 13 2.94 12.04 1.04
C LEU A 13 2.33 13.42 1.30
N VAL A 14 2.81 14.48 0.63
CA VAL A 14 2.22 15.82 0.73
C VAL A 14 0.76 15.83 0.29
N ARG A 15 0.44 15.17 -0.83
CA ARG A 15 -0.95 15.06 -1.32
C ARG A 15 -1.84 14.26 -0.36
N VAL A 16 -1.32 13.14 0.16
CA VAL A 16 -2.06 12.32 1.13
C VAL A 16 -2.30 13.08 2.43
N LYS A 17 -1.35 13.92 2.85
CA LYS A 17 -1.51 14.78 4.04
C LYS A 17 -2.59 15.82 3.84
N ALA A 18 -2.59 16.53 2.70
CA ALA A 18 -3.65 17.47 2.38
C ALA A 18 -5.03 16.79 2.34
N LEU A 19 -5.10 15.57 1.80
CA LEU A 19 -6.31 14.75 1.81
C LEU A 19 -6.74 14.29 3.21
N HIS A 20 -5.81 14.11 4.14
CA HIS A 20 -6.10 13.80 5.54
C HIS A 20 -6.62 15.03 6.29
N ASP A 21 -5.99 16.18 6.07
CA ASP A 21 -6.37 17.44 6.71
C ASP A 21 -7.78 17.90 6.28
N ASP A 22 -8.12 17.81 4.98
CA ASP A 22 -9.50 18.05 4.49
C ASP A 22 -10.51 17.09 5.13
N PHE A 23 -10.09 15.86 5.41
CA PHE A 23 -10.93 14.86 6.04
C PHE A 23 -11.20 15.17 7.51
N LEU A 24 -10.14 15.49 8.26
CA LEU A 24 -10.24 15.95 9.64
C LEU A 24 -11.17 17.17 9.76
N GLN A 25 -11.07 18.14 8.84
CA GLN A 25 -11.95 19.31 8.80
C GLN A 25 -13.42 18.96 8.59
N ARG A 26 -13.71 17.90 7.81
CA ARG A 26 -15.09 17.40 7.59
C ARG A 26 -15.62 16.59 8.77
N GLY A 27 -14.85 16.41 9.85
CA GLY A 27 -15.21 15.62 11.02
C GLY A 27 -15.03 14.11 10.82
N TYR A 28 -14.30 13.69 9.78
CA TYR A 28 -14.05 12.29 9.47
C TYR A 28 -12.55 12.06 9.34
N GLY A 29 -11.90 11.34 10.26
CA GLY A 29 -10.46 11.12 10.15
C GLY A 29 -9.91 10.05 11.06
N GLU A 30 -10.78 9.17 11.57
CA GLU A 30 -10.35 8.08 12.42
C GLU A 30 -9.95 6.88 11.55
N VAL A 31 -8.70 6.47 11.69
CA VAL A 31 -8.23 5.16 11.22
C VAL A 31 -8.66 4.10 12.20
N GLU A 32 -8.99 2.91 11.69
CA GLU A 32 -9.25 1.75 12.53
C GLU A 32 -7.95 1.30 13.21
N LEU A 33 -7.81 1.64 14.49
CA LEU A 33 -6.74 1.12 15.32
C LEU A 33 -7.11 -0.28 15.82
N PRO A 34 -6.15 -1.22 15.89
CA PRO A 34 -6.35 -2.49 16.58
C PRO A 34 -6.85 -2.27 18.01
N TYR A 35 -7.74 -3.14 18.49
CA TYR A 35 -8.44 -2.97 19.79
C TYR A 35 -7.51 -2.63 20.97
N ALA A 36 -6.34 -3.27 21.02
CA ALA A 36 -5.34 -3.02 22.07
C ALA A 36 -4.72 -1.61 22.00
N LEU A 37 -4.51 -1.08 20.78
CA LEU A 37 -3.98 0.26 20.56
C LEU A 37 -5.05 1.33 20.79
N PHE A 38 -6.29 1.07 20.35
CA PHE A 38 -7.42 1.98 20.60
C PHE A 38 -7.66 2.18 22.10
N ARG A 39 -7.54 1.12 22.92
CA ARG A 39 -7.66 1.21 24.38
C ARG A 39 -6.58 2.06 25.04
N LYS A 40 -5.36 2.03 24.49
CA LYS A 40 -4.21 2.75 25.05
C LYS A 40 -4.18 4.21 24.57
N TYR A 41 -4.59 4.45 23.33
CA TYR A 41 -4.52 5.75 22.67
C TYR A 41 -5.81 6.03 21.86
N PRO A 42 -6.89 6.42 22.54
CA PRO A 42 -8.21 6.57 21.90
C PRO A 42 -8.27 7.71 20.88
N ASN A 43 -7.40 8.72 20.98
CA ASN A 43 -7.38 9.88 20.07
C ASN A 43 -6.31 9.79 18.97
N GLU A 44 -5.36 8.84 19.05
CA GLU A 44 -4.25 8.75 18.10
C GLU A 44 -4.67 8.29 16.70
N GLY A 45 -5.87 7.72 16.55
CA GLY A 45 -6.41 7.32 15.25
C GLY A 45 -6.63 8.48 14.27
N ARG A 46 -6.54 9.73 14.74
CA ARG A 46 -6.61 10.96 13.93
C ARG A 46 -5.23 11.51 13.57
N GLU A 47 -4.17 11.00 14.18
CA GLU A 47 -2.83 11.48 13.92
C GLU A 47 -2.31 10.99 12.56
N TRP A 48 -1.55 11.86 11.91
CA TRP A 48 -0.93 11.57 10.63
C TRP A 48 -0.02 10.33 10.66
N ALA A 49 0.66 10.08 11.79
CA ALA A 49 1.56 8.94 11.95
C ALA A 49 0.86 7.58 11.77
N TRP A 50 -0.44 7.53 12.05
CA TRP A 50 -1.26 6.32 11.95
C TRP A 50 -2.03 6.20 10.63
N GLN A 51 -1.92 7.20 9.75
CA GLN A 51 -2.62 7.20 8.47
C GLN A 51 -1.90 6.36 7.41
N TYR A 52 -2.67 5.65 6.59
CA TYR A 52 -2.12 4.88 5.47
C TYR A 52 -1.45 5.78 4.43
N VAL A 53 -0.24 5.41 4.01
CA VAL A 53 0.51 6.06 2.90
C VAL A 53 -0.24 5.93 1.57
N PHE A 54 -0.97 4.83 1.36
CA PHE A 54 -1.79 4.60 0.17
C PHE A 54 -3.26 4.45 0.55
N PRO A 55 -3.97 5.57 0.81
CA PRO A 55 -5.38 5.52 1.17
C PRO A 55 -6.22 5.10 -0.04
N ALA A 56 -7.31 4.38 0.22
CA ALA A 56 -8.33 4.13 -0.79
C ALA A 56 -9.02 5.44 -1.20
N LYS A 57 -9.44 5.52 -2.46
CA LYS A 57 -10.20 6.67 -2.98
C LYS A 57 -11.56 6.83 -2.27
N ASN A 58 -12.18 5.69 -1.93
CA ASN A 58 -13.50 5.65 -1.32
C ASN A 58 -13.40 5.52 0.20
N ILE A 59 -14.36 6.15 0.88
CA ILE A 59 -14.55 6.05 2.32
C ILE A 59 -15.45 4.85 2.58
N SER A 60 -15.09 4.02 3.55
CA SER A 60 -15.97 2.96 4.04
C SER A 60 -16.63 3.42 5.33
N THR A 61 -17.92 3.10 5.49
CA THR A 61 -18.62 3.30 6.75
C THR A 61 -18.65 1.96 7.47
N ASP A 62 -18.09 1.91 8.68
CA ASP A 62 -18.17 0.72 9.51
C ASP A 62 -19.63 0.51 9.98
N PRO A 63 -20.28 -0.61 9.64
CA PRO A 63 -21.67 -0.87 10.02
C PRO A 63 -21.87 -1.10 11.53
N ARG A 64 -20.81 -1.43 12.29
CA ARG A 64 -20.89 -1.61 13.75
C ARG A 64 -20.79 -0.31 14.54
N THR A 65 -20.00 0.64 14.06
CA THR A 65 -19.70 1.88 14.80
C THR A 65 -20.29 3.14 14.14
N GLY A 66 -20.72 3.04 12.88
CA GLY A 66 -21.15 4.20 12.09
C GLY A 66 -19.99 5.13 11.68
N ALA A 67 -18.76 4.80 12.06
CA ALA A 67 -17.59 5.63 11.79
C ALA A 67 -17.23 5.56 10.30
N ARG A 68 -17.03 6.73 9.68
CA ARG A 68 -16.55 6.86 8.31
C ARG A 68 -15.03 6.88 8.32
N ARG A 69 -14.42 5.81 7.78
CA ARG A 69 -12.98 5.58 7.80
C ARG A 69 -12.42 5.39 6.40
N ARG A 70 -11.15 5.74 6.22
CA ARG A 70 -10.39 5.45 5.00
C ARG A 70 -9.48 4.26 5.23
N HIS A 71 -9.74 3.17 4.51
CA HIS A 71 -8.86 2.01 4.50
C HIS A 71 -7.73 2.20 3.50
N HIS A 72 -6.75 1.30 3.55
CA HIS A 72 -5.75 1.17 2.51
C HIS A 72 -6.40 0.75 1.18
N ILE A 73 -5.72 1.05 0.07
CA ILE A 73 -6.13 0.56 -1.24
C ILE A 73 -6.30 -0.97 -1.23
N HIS A 74 -7.40 -1.47 -1.77
CA HIS A 74 -7.64 -2.92 -1.80
C HIS A 74 -6.60 -3.63 -2.66
N GLU A 75 -6.08 -4.77 -2.17
CA GLU A 75 -4.98 -5.51 -2.81
C GLU A 75 -5.29 -5.86 -4.28
N SER A 76 -6.54 -6.21 -4.58
CA SER A 76 -6.96 -6.56 -5.94
C SER A 76 -6.73 -5.42 -6.95
N VAL A 77 -6.75 -4.16 -6.53
CA VAL A 77 -6.48 -3.02 -7.42
C VAL A 77 -5.03 -3.08 -7.90
N LEU A 78 -4.10 -3.34 -6.98
CA LEU A 78 -2.68 -3.49 -7.30
C LEU A 78 -2.43 -4.73 -8.16
N GLN A 79 -3.02 -5.87 -7.80
CA GLN A 79 -2.89 -7.11 -8.57
C GLN A 79 -3.41 -6.95 -10.01
N ARG A 80 -4.54 -6.25 -10.20
CA ARG A 80 -5.10 -5.97 -11.53
C ARG A 80 -4.22 -5.01 -12.33
N ALA A 81 -3.69 -3.97 -11.71
CA ALA A 81 -2.79 -3.03 -12.36
C ALA A 81 -1.51 -3.73 -12.86
N VAL A 82 -0.91 -4.60 -12.02
CA VAL A 82 0.26 -5.41 -12.40
C VAL A 82 -0.09 -6.36 -13.54
N LYS A 83 -1.20 -7.10 -13.44
CA LYS A 83 -1.65 -8.02 -14.51
C LYS A 83 -1.87 -7.30 -15.84
N TYR A 84 -2.41 -6.08 -15.80
CA TYR A 84 -2.60 -5.26 -16.99
C TYR A 84 -1.27 -4.83 -17.60
N ALA A 85 -0.32 -4.34 -16.78
CA ALA A 85 1.02 -3.97 -17.24
C ALA A 85 1.79 -5.15 -17.86
N VAL A 86 1.71 -6.33 -17.25
CA VAL A 86 2.32 -7.58 -17.76
C VAL A 86 1.73 -7.98 -19.11
N ARG A 87 0.42 -7.79 -19.30
CA ARG A 87 -0.23 -8.05 -20.58
C ARG A 87 0.24 -7.06 -21.66
N LEU A 88 0.41 -5.78 -21.32
CA LEU A 88 0.88 -4.76 -22.26
C LEU A 88 2.35 -4.95 -22.63
N SER A 89 3.19 -5.46 -21.73
CA SER A 89 4.61 -5.70 -22.00
C SER A 89 4.88 -6.96 -22.83
N GLY A 90 3.84 -7.74 -23.19
CA GLY A 90 3.99 -8.95 -24.00
C GLY A 90 4.65 -10.12 -23.26
N ILE A 91 4.75 -10.06 -21.93
CA ILE A 91 5.34 -11.15 -21.15
C ILE A 91 4.36 -12.33 -21.15
N LEU A 92 4.80 -13.45 -21.75
CA LEU A 92 4.00 -14.67 -21.88
C LEU A 92 3.90 -15.45 -20.55
N LYS A 93 4.79 -15.18 -19.59
CA LYS A 93 4.85 -15.87 -18.30
C LYS A 93 3.89 -15.23 -17.29
N HIS A 94 3.35 -16.05 -16.40
CA HIS A 94 2.50 -15.55 -15.32
C HIS A 94 3.32 -14.76 -14.32
N VAL A 95 3.14 -13.43 -14.31
CA VAL A 95 3.83 -12.52 -13.39
C VAL A 95 2.80 -11.79 -12.54
N GLY A 96 3.01 -11.79 -11.22
CA GLY A 96 2.20 -11.06 -10.26
C GLY A 96 3.05 -10.40 -9.17
N CYS A 97 2.38 -9.77 -8.19
CA CYS A 97 3.04 -9.06 -7.09
C CYS A 97 4.00 -9.98 -6.30
N HIS A 98 3.63 -11.25 -6.10
CA HIS A 98 4.47 -12.22 -5.40
C HIS A 98 5.77 -12.52 -6.18
N THR A 99 5.68 -12.68 -7.51
CA THR A 99 6.84 -12.86 -8.39
C THR A 99 7.81 -11.68 -8.31
N MET A 100 7.28 -10.45 -8.31
CA MET A 100 8.09 -9.24 -8.17
C MET A 100 8.80 -9.16 -6.82
N ARG A 101 8.10 -9.53 -5.72
CA ARG A 101 8.70 -9.58 -4.38
C ARG A 101 9.87 -10.56 -4.32
N HIS A 102 9.70 -11.76 -4.87
CA HIS A 102 10.77 -12.76 -4.93
C HIS A 102 11.97 -12.29 -5.74
N TYR A 103 11.72 -11.67 -6.90
CA TYR A 103 12.78 -11.10 -7.72
C TYR A 103 13.56 -9.99 -7.01
N ALA A 104 12.86 -9.10 -6.29
CA ALA A 104 13.52 -8.06 -5.51
C ALA A 104 14.40 -8.65 -4.40
N ALA A 105 13.91 -9.67 -3.70
CA ALA A 105 14.66 -10.36 -2.64
C ALA A 105 15.93 -11.01 -3.19
N SER A 106 15.85 -11.73 -4.33
CA SER A 106 17.03 -12.36 -4.94
C SER A 106 18.06 -11.35 -5.46
N ARG A 107 17.61 -10.16 -5.89
CA ARG A 107 18.48 -9.06 -6.33
C ARG A 107 19.23 -8.38 -5.16
N ILE A 108 18.61 -8.33 -3.98
CA ILE A 108 19.15 -7.67 -2.78
C ILE A 108 20.00 -8.65 -1.94
N MET A 109 19.65 -9.94 -1.92
CA MET A 109 20.37 -10.98 -1.18
C MET A 109 20.83 -12.10 -2.13
N PRO A 110 21.97 -11.93 -2.82
CA PRO A 110 22.44 -12.89 -3.82
C PRO A 110 22.89 -14.25 -3.27
N GLY A 111 22.77 -14.52 -1.95
CA GLY A 111 23.34 -15.71 -1.28
C GLY A 111 22.35 -16.71 -0.69
N GLU A 112 21.08 -16.35 -0.45
CA GLU A 112 20.06 -17.27 0.09
C GLU A 112 19.01 -17.57 -0.98
N ALA A 113 19.47 -18.15 -2.09
CA ALA A 113 18.60 -18.67 -3.12
C ALA A 113 17.99 -20.01 -2.67
N GLY A 114 16.92 -19.94 -1.88
CA GLY A 114 15.89 -20.98 -1.89
C GLY A 114 15.37 -21.10 -3.33
N CYS A 115 15.90 -22.07 -4.05
CA CYS A 115 15.70 -22.29 -5.48
C CYS A 115 14.21 -22.48 -5.82
N TYR A 116 13.61 -21.44 -6.40
CA TYR A 116 12.68 -21.61 -7.53
C TYR A 116 13.19 -20.73 -8.67
N GLU A 117 14.26 -21.24 -9.27
CA GLU A 117 14.66 -21.10 -10.67
C GLU A 117 14.07 -19.90 -11.43
N ILE A 118 14.68 -18.73 -11.22
CA ILE A 118 14.48 -17.53 -12.04
C ILE A 118 15.21 -17.64 -13.40
N ARG A 119 15.81 -18.79 -13.73
CA ARG A 119 16.53 -19.03 -14.99
C ARG A 119 15.63 -19.05 -16.23
N SER A 120 14.32 -18.88 -16.06
CA SER A 120 13.39 -18.71 -17.17
C SER A 120 12.84 -17.29 -17.29
N CYS A 121 13.08 -16.36 -16.36
CA CYS A 121 12.54 -15.00 -16.52
C CYS A 121 13.63 -14.08 -17.08
N ILE A 122 13.40 -13.57 -18.29
CA ILE A 122 14.22 -12.57 -19.00
C ILE A 122 15.39 -13.18 -19.80
N ILE A 123 15.13 -14.17 -20.66
CA ILE A 123 15.46 -14.18 -22.10
C ILE A 123 14.38 -15.01 -22.80
#